data_AF-A0A4U1JL06-F1
#
_entry.id   AF-A0A4U1JL06-F1
#
_cell.length_a   1.000
_cell.length_b   1.000
_cell.length_c   1.000
_cell.angle_alpha   90.00
_cell.angle_beta   90.00
_cell.angle_gamma   90.00
#
_symmetry.space_group_name_H-M   'P 1'
#
loop_
_entity.id
_entity.type
_entity.pdbx_description
1 polymer ?
#
loop_
_entity_poly.entity_id
_entity_poly.type
_entity_poly.pdbx_seq_one_letter_code
_entity_poly.pdbx_strand_id
1 'polypeptide(L)'
;MRLSLTAPLLLAAPLFLAACAALTPPVAAPTPNPGRIDLLADRLTVHFTDGSRCSADIAAAPTGALPGCAVPMTYAVEIRRKIHVPAADGLIEPYAKVRLTRQSDGRVFDWVTPEGGDRHRPVNYGHQPG
;
A
#
# COMPACT_ATOMS: atom_id res chain seq x y z
N MET A 1 30.20 70.92 18.17
CA MET A 1 29.01 70.13 17.82
C MET A 1 29.47 68.77 17.35
N ARG A 2 29.13 67.70 18.08
CA ARG A 2 29.45 66.30 17.75
C ARG A 2 28.17 65.64 17.25
N LEU A 3 28.13 65.22 15.99
CA LEU A 3 27.09 64.33 15.48
C LEU A 3 27.67 62.91 15.45
N SER A 4 27.19 62.10 16.38
CA SER A 4 27.47 60.66 16.46
C SER A 4 26.68 59.93 15.38
N LEU A 5 27.37 59.30 14.43
CA LEU A 5 26.77 58.35 13.49
C LEU A 5 26.61 56.99 14.17
N THR A 6 25.38 56.63 14.56
CA THR A 6 25.04 55.27 15.01
C THR A 6 24.16 54.57 13.99
N ALA A 7 24.65 53.41 13.56
CA ALA A 7 23.90 52.21 13.17
C ALA A 7 23.29 52.11 11.76
N PRO A 8 24.03 51.53 10.79
CA PRO A 8 23.47 50.82 9.66
C PRO A 8 23.74 49.31 9.84
N LEU A 9 23.12 48.67 10.84
CA LEU A 9 23.42 47.26 11.16
C LEU A 9 22.18 46.38 11.37
N LEU A 10 21.00 46.83 10.94
CA LEU A 10 19.74 46.11 11.16
C LEU A 10 19.07 45.57 9.90
N LEU A 11 19.63 45.79 8.69
CA LEU A 11 18.99 45.38 7.43
C LEU A 11 19.47 44.04 6.84
N ALA A 12 20.44 43.35 7.45
CA ALA A 12 21.00 42.11 6.90
C ALA A 12 20.36 40.80 7.43
N ALA A 13 19.49 40.89 8.44
CA ALA A 13 18.90 39.71 9.07
C ALA A 13 17.74 39.01 8.33
N PRO A 14 16.98 39.59 7.37
CA PRO A 14 15.77 38.95 6.87
C PRO A 14 16.04 37.95 5.73
N LEU A 15 17.23 38.01 5.10
CA LEU A 15 17.57 37.18 3.94
C LEU A 15 18.02 35.76 4.30
N PHE A 16 18.37 35.50 5.57
CA PHE A 16 18.80 34.16 6.00
C PHE A 16 17.63 33.21 6.33
N LEU A 17 16.43 33.73 6.61
CA LEU A 17 15.27 32.90 6.96
C LEU A 17 14.59 32.25 5.76
N ALA A 18 14.77 32.77 4.55
CA ALA A 18 14.19 32.19 3.33
C ALA A 18 14.95 30.97 2.80
N ALA A 19 16.21 30.76 3.21
CA ALA A 19 17.04 29.66 2.72
C ALA A 19 16.74 28.31 3.40
N CYS A 20 16.16 28.30 4.59
CA CYS A 20 15.87 27.05 5.31
C CYS A 20 14.65 26.27 4.79
N ALA A 21 13.77 26.90 4.00
CA ALA A 21 12.62 26.20 3.41
C ALA A 21 12.99 25.37 2.17
N ALA A 22 14.14 25.65 1.54
CA ALA A 22 14.63 24.91 0.36
C ALA A 22 15.48 23.68 0.71
N LEU A 23 15.84 23.50 1.99
CA LEU A 23 16.72 22.43 2.47
C LEU A 23 15.98 21.28 3.15
N THR A 24 14.67 21.37 3.33
CA THR A 24 13.87 20.23 3.77
C THR A 24 13.55 19.36 2.56
N PRO A 25 14.16 18.17 2.41
CA PRO A 25 13.75 17.24 1.38
C PRO A 25 12.25 16.95 1.55
N PRO A 26 11.48 16.84 0.44
CA PRO A 26 10.07 16.48 0.54
C PRO A 26 9.97 15.14 1.25
N VAL A 27 9.29 15.12 2.40
CA VAL A 27 8.97 13.89 3.11
C VAL A 27 8.05 13.10 2.18
N ALA A 28 8.59 12.08 1.52
CA ALA A 28 7.80 11.21 0.65
C ALA A 28 6.68 10.59 1.47
N ALA A 29 5.45 10.69 0.97
CA ALA A 29 4.31 10.04 1.61
C ALA A 29 4.56 8.53 1.72
N PRO A 30 4.12 7.86 2.80
CA PRO A 30 4.29 6.42 2.97
C PRO A 30 3.66 5.66 1.79
N THR A 31 4.37 4.67 1.25
CA THR A 31 3.80 3.79 0.22
C THR A 31 2.60 3.02 0.79
N PRO A 32 1.42 3.07 0.14
CA PRO A 32 0.24 2.34 0.60
C PRO A 32 0.51 0.83 0.72
N ASN A 33 0.00 0.22 1.79
CA ASN A 33 0.06 -1.22 1.97
C ASN A 33 -1.29 -1.85 1.60
N PRO A 34 -1.32 -3.10 1.13
CA PRO A 34 -2.55 -3.86 0.99
C PRO A 34 -3.15 -4.10 2.39
N GLY A 35 -4.37 -3.60 2.61
CA GLY A 35 -5.07 -3.68 3.89
C GLY A 35 -6.08 -4.82 3.98
N ARG A 36 -6.67 -5.20 2.85
CA ARG A 36 -7.67 -6.28 2.73
C ARG A 36 -7.57 -6.90 1.34
N ILE A 37 -7.87 -8.19 1.26
CA ILE A 37 -8.19 -8.84 -0.01
C ILE A 37 -9.61 -9.40 0.00
N ASP A 38 -10.22 -9.44 -1.17
CA ASP A 38 -11.40 -10.25 -1.43
C ASP A 38 -11.09 -11.22 -2.57
N LEU A 39 -11.55 -12.46 -2.47
CA LEU A 39 -11.38 -13.47 -3.51
C LEU A 39 -12.73 -14.12 -3.82
N LEU A 40 -13.41 -13.62 -4.85
CA LEU A 40 -14.75 -14.07 -5.23
C LEU A 40 -14.75 -14.68 -6.62
N ALA A 41 -15.39 -15.85 -6.77
CA ALA A 41 -15.31 -16.67 -7.98
C ALA A 41 -13.84 -16.90 -8.38
N ASP A 42 -13.37 -16.22 -9.43
CA ASP A 42 -11.99 -16.24 -9.89
C ASP A 42 -11.38 -14.83 -9.99
N ARG A 43 -11.89 -13.87 -9.21
CA ARG A 43 -11.36 -12.50 -9.16
C ARG A 43 -10.74 -12.20 -7.81
N LEU A 44 -9.44 -11.93 -7.81
CA LEU A 44 -8.73 -11.35 -6.67
C LEU A 44 -8.90 -9.83 -6.71
N THR A 45 -9.35 -9.23 -5.61
CA THR A 45 -9.38 -7.77 -5.43
C THR A 45 -8.55 -7.40 -4.21
N VAL A 46 -7.67 -6.42 -4.36
CA VAL A 46 -6.80 -5.91 -3.31
C VAL A 46 -7.21 -4.49 -2.98
N HIS A 47 -7.47 -4.22 -1.71
CA HIS A 47 -7.80 -2.90 -1.18
C HIS A 47 -6.60 -2.36 -0.40
N PHE A 48 -6.15 -1.16 -0.75
CA PHE A 48 -4.99 -0.52 -0.13
C PHE A 48 -5.40 0.45 0.97
N THR A 49 -4.45 0.78 1.85
CA THR A 49 -4.64 1.72 2.97
C THR A 49 -4.97 3.15 2.54
N ASP A 50 -4.70 3.52 1.28
CA ASP A 50 -5.05 4.81 0.70
C ASP A 50 -6.46 4.82 0.06
N GLY A 51 -7.19 3.71 0.14
CA GLY A 51 -8.52 3.54 -0.46
C GLY A 51 -8.50 3.15 -1.94
N SER A 52 -7.32 3.07 -2.57
CA SER A 52 -7.21 2.54 -3.92
C SER A 52 -7.50 1.04 -3.93
N ARG A 53 -7.96 0.54 -5.10
CA ARG A 53 -8.25 -0.88 -5.31
C ARG A 53 -7.78 -1.30 -6.69
N CYS A 54 -7.32 -2.55 -6.79
CA CYS A 54 -7.06 -3.18 -8.07
C CYS A 54 -7.44 -4.66 -8.02
N SER A 55 -7.69 -5.23 -9.20
CA SER A 55 -8.17 -6.60 -9.31
C SER A 55 -7.46 -7.35 -10.44
N ALA A 56 -7.35 -8.66 -10.29
CA ALA A 56 -6.90 -9.57 -11.33
C ALA A 56 -7.88 -10.75 -11.49
N ASP A 57 -7.97 -11.25 -12.72
CA ASP A 57 -8.61 -12.52 -13.03
C ASP A 57 -7.60 -13.63 -12.83
N ILE A 58 -7.87 -14.51 -11.86
CA ILE A 58 -7.00 -15.62 -11.48
C ILE A 58 -7.37 -16.93 -12.18
N ALA A 59 -8.50 -16.99 -12.92
CA ALA A 59 -8.87 -18.16 -13.71
C ALA A 59 -7.86 -18.38 -14.84
N ALA A 60 -7.44 -17.29 -15.49
CA ALA A 60 -6.48 -17.33 -16.59
C ALA A 60 -5.06 -17.60 -16.10
N ALA A 61 -4.66 -16.98 -14.98
CA ALA A 61 -3.35 -17.17 -14.38
C ALA A 61 -3.40 -16.99 -12.85
N PRO A 62 -3.11 -18.04 -12.05
CA PRO A 62 -3.11 -17.95 -10.59
C PRO A 62 -1.92 -17.16 -10.04
N THR A 63 -0.97 -16.79 -10.89
CA THR A 63 0.17 -15.92 -10.57
C THR A 63 0.30 -14.84 -11.64
N GLY A 64 0.80 -13.66 -11.26
CA GLY A 64 0.97 -12.56 -12.21
C GLY A 64 1.28 -11.22 -11.57
N ALA A 65 1.22 -10.16 -12.37
CA ALA A 65 1.24 -8.78 -11.88
C ALA A 65 -0.19 -8.26 -11.74
N LEU A 66 -0.48 -7.47 -10.69
CA LEU A 66 -1.76 -6.81 -10.56
C LEU A 66 -1.78 -5.56 -11.47
N PRO A 67 -2.58 -5.52 -12.53
CA PRO A 67 -2.61 -4.39 -13.45
C PRO A 67 -3.30 -3.18 -12.82
N GLY A 68 -2.81 -1.97 -13.14
CA GLY A 68 -3.49 -0.72 -12.79
C GLY A 68 -3.52 -0.37 -11.29
N CYS A 69 -2.72 -1.02 -10.45
CA CYS A 69 -2.58 -0.63 -9.05
C CYS A 69 -1.72 0.63 -8.91
N ALA A 70 -2.06 1.49 -7.94
CA ALA A 70 -1.21 2.62 -7.55
C ALA A 70 0.18 2.17 -7.06
N VAL A 71 0.24 0.98 -6.43
CA VAL A 71 1.48 0.33 -6.01
C VAL A 71 1.67 -0.97 -6.80
N PRO A 72 2.71 -1.08 -7.66
CA PRO A 72 2.97 -2.29 -8.43
C PRO A 72 3.24 -3.50 -7.53
N MET A 73 2.48 -4.57 -7.78
CA MET A 73 2.46 -5.79 -6.96
C MET A 73 2.40 -7.01 -7.87
N THR A 74 3.10 -8.07 -7.50
CA THR A 74 2.85 -9.42 -8.04
C THR A 74 1.99 -10.22 -7.08
N TYR A 75 1.19 -11.14 -7.61
CA TYR A 75 0.34 -12.02 -6.83
C TYR A 75 0.63 -13.49 -7.13
N ALA A 76 0.38 -14.34 -6.14
CA ALA A 76 0.28 -15.77 -6.28
C ALA A 76 -0.87 -16.30 -5.43
N VAL A 77 -1.78 -17.06 -6.04
CA VAL A 77 -2.96 -17.64 -5.39
C VAL A 77 -2.90 -19.16 -5.45
N GLU A 78 -3.05 -19.79 -4.28
CA GLU A 78 -3.14 -21.24 -4.13
C GLU A 78 -4.54 -21.59 -3.59
N ILE A 79 -5.44 -22.04 -4.47
CA ILE A 79 -6.77 -22.50 -4.07
C ILE A 79 -6.65 -23.89 -3.42
N ARG A 80 -6.95 -23.98 -2.13
CA ARG A 80 -6.89 -25.22 -1.35
C ARG A 80 -8.19 -26.01 -1.41
N ARG A 81 -9.33 -25.31 -1.39
CA ARG A 81 -10.66 -25.92 -1.48
C ARG A 81 -11.64 -24.93 -2.10
N LYS A 82 -12.29 -25.33 -3.18
CA LYS A 82 -13.47 -24.63 -3.71
C LYS A 82 -14.66 -25.00 -2.83
N ILE A 83 -15.35 -23.98 -2.31
CA ILE A 83 -16.63 -24.18 -1.64
C ILE A 83 -17.68 -24.22 -2.75
N HIS A 84 -18.40 -25.34 -2.88
CA HIS A 84 -19.53 -25.45 -3.78
C HIS A 84 -20.80 -25.35 -2.95
N VAL A 85 -21.57 -24.29 -3.18
CA VAL A 85 -22.91 -24.13 -2.62
C VAL A 85 -23.84 -23.91 -3.80
N PRO A 86 -24.73 -24.87 -4.10
CA PRO A 86 -25.69 -24.73 -5.18
C PRO A 86 -26.46 -23.39 -5.05
N ALA A 87 -26.55 -22.65 -6.15
CA ALA A 87 -27.14 -21.30 -6.24
C ALA A 87 -26.37 -20.16 -5.52
N ALA A 88 -25.18 -20.41 -4.96
CA ALA A 88 -24.30 -19.39 -4.38
C ALA A 88 -22.84 -19.49 -4.86
N ASP A 89 -22.59 -20.30 -5.91
CA ASP A 89 -21.28 -20.37 -6.55
C ASP A 89 -20.85 -18.97 -7.02
N GLY A 90 -19.69 -18.52 -6.56
CA GLY A 90 -19.15 -17.19 -6.85
C GLY A 90 -19.54 -16.09 -5.86
N LEU A 91 -20.44 -16.36 -4.90
CA LEU A 91 -20.77 -15.45 -3.81
C LEU A 91 -19.97 -15.73 -2.52
N ILE A 92 -19.21 -16.83 -2.52
CA ILE A 92 -18.45 -17.30 -1.37
C ILE A 92 -16.97 -17.33 -1.75
N GLU A 93 -16.13 -16.82 -0.86
CA GLU A 93 -14.69 -16.89 -1.06
C GLU A 93 -14.19 -18.33 -0.89
N PRO A 94 -13.36 -18.85 -1.81
CA PRO A 94 -12.77 -20.17 -1.63
C PRO A 94 -11.75 -20.15 -0.49
N TYR A 95 -11.42 -21.34 0.02
CA TYR A 95 -10.25 -21.45 0.88
C TYR A 95 -8.99 -21.36 0.04
N ALA A 96 -8.26 -20.25 0.11
CA ALA A 96 -7.03 -20.05 -0.63
C ALA A 96 -5.94 -19.37 0.20
N LYS A 97 -4.68 -19.63 -0.15
CA LYS A 97 -3.56 -18.79 0.27
C LYS A 97 -3.29 -17.76 -0.82
N VAL A 98 -3.12 -16.52 -0.43
CA VAL A 98 -2.78 -15.43 -1.35
C VAL A 98 -1.50 -14.78 -0.86
N ARG A 99 -0.51 -14.68 -1.75
CA ARG A 99 0.73 -13.96 -1.52
C ARG A 99 0.79 -12.76 -2.46
N LEU A 100 0.98 -11.58 -1.90
CA LEU A 100 1.35 -10.38 -2.66
C LEU A 100 2.81 -10.04 -2.40
N THR A 101 3.50 -9.59 -3.44
CA THR A 101 4.88 -9.10 -3.33
C THR A 101 4.97 -7.72 -3.96
N ARG A 102 5.38 -6.73 -3.17
CA ARG A 102 5.58 -5.38 -3.65
C ARG A 102 6.87 -5.31 -4.46
N GLN A 103 6.78 -4.81 -5.68
CA GLN A 103 7.91 -4.83 -6.60
C GLN A 103 8.99 -3.80 -6.24
N SER A 104 8.63 -2.70 -5.57
CA SER A 104 9.58 -1.63 -5.23
C SER A 104 10.57 -1.99 -4.12
N ASP A 105 10.18 -2.83 -3.16
CA ASP A 105 10.99 -3.16 -1.99
C ASP A 105 10.99 -4.65 -1.61
N GLY A 106 10.34 -5.50 -2.41
CA GLY A 106 10.28 -6.95 -2.20
C GLY A 106 9.46 -7.38 -0.99
N ARG A 107 8.72 -6.48 -0.35
CA ARG A 107 7.90 -6.86 0.81
C ARG A 107 6.82 -7.86 0.41
N VAL A 108 6.67 -8.86 1.26
CA VAL A 108 5.73 -9.96 1.10
C VAL A 108 4.59 -9.81 2.10
N PHE A 109 3.40 -10.02 1.60
CA PHE A 109 2.16 -10.00 2.36
C PHE A 109 1.40 -11.30 2.07
N ASP A 110 1.07 -12.05 3.12
CA ASP A 110 0.40 -13.33 3.01
C ASP A 110 -0.99 -13.28 3.65
N TRP A 111 -1.97 -13.91 3.02
CA TRP A 111 -3.35 -14.05 3.49
C TRP A 111 -3.87 -15.46 3.31
N VAL A 112 -4.90 -15.76 4.11
CA VAL A 112 -5.74 -16.94 3.94
C VAL A 112 -7.18 -16.46 3.82
N THR A 113 -7.85 -16.85 2.74
CA THR A 113 -9.27 -16.59 2.48
C THR A 113 -10.12 -17.82 2.82
N PRO A 114 -11.42 -17.64 3.13
CA PRO A 114 -11.95 -16.40 3.69
C PRO A 114 -11.19 -16.06 4.99
N GLU A 115 -10.82 -14.79 5.18
CA GLU A 115 -10.15 -14.41 6.43
C GLU A 115 -11.19 -14.50 7.55
N GLY A 116 -10.99 -15.44 8.48
CA GLY A 116 -11.98 -15.87 9.49
C GLY A 116 -12.72 -14.74 10.21
N GLY A 117 -13.98 -15.01 10.56
CA GLY A 117 -14.96 -14.04 11.04
C GLY A 117 -14.51 -13.13 12.19
N ASP A 118 -15.03 -11.90 12.15
CA ASP A 118 -14.61 -10.70 12.88
C ASP A 118 -14.24 -10.90 14.36
N ARG A 119 -13.01 -10.49 14.69
CA ARG A 119 -12.69 -9.35 15.56
C ARG A 119 -11.17 -9.20 15.60
N HIS A 120 -10.70 -8.03 15.14
CA HIS A 120 -9.28 -7.69 15.00
C HIS A 120 -8.58 -8.41 13.82
N ARG A 121 -8.76 -7.88 12.60
CA ARG A 121 -7.80 -8.13 11.51
C ARG A 121 -6.62 -7.19 11.73
N PRO A 122 -5.45 -7.67 12.22
CA PRO A 122 -4.26 -6.82 12.28
C PRO A 122 -3.92 -6.35 10.87
N VAL A 123 -3.52 -5.07 10.75
CA VAL A 123 -3.05 -4.52 9.47
C VAL A 123 -1.83 -5.33 9.03
N ASN A 124 -1.88 -5.87 7.82
CA ASN A 124 -0.75 -6.62 7.25
C ASN A 124 0.33 -5.62 6.79
N TYR A 125 1.35 -5.42 7.62
CA TYR A 125 2.46 -4.50 7.31
C TYR A 125 3.51 -5.09 6.35
N GLY A 126 3.33 -6.35 5.98
CA GLY A 126 4.29 -7.12 5.19
C GLY A 126 5.61 -7.35 5.91
N HIS A 127 6.36 -8.33 5.45
CA HIS A 127 7.72 -8.62 5.92
C HIS A 127 8.65 -8.73 4.73
N GLN A 128 9.95 -8.52 4.94
CA GLN A 128 10.94 -8.88 3.93
C GLN A 128 11.32 -10.35 4.11
N PRO A 129 11.37 -11.14 3.03
CA PRO A 129 11.97 -12.47 3.09
C PRO A 129 13.47 -12.33 3.41
N GLY A 130 13.95 -13.15 4.34
CA GLY A 130 15.36 -13.20 4.73
C GLY A 130 16.26 -13.86 3.69
#